data_AF-A0A242E1K9-F1
#
_entry.id   AF-A0A242E1K9-F1
#
_cell.length_a   1.000
_cell.length_b   1.000
_cell.length_c   1.000
_cell.angle_alpha   90.00
_cell.angle_beta   90.00
_cell.angle_gamma   90.00
#
_symmetry.space_group_name_H-M   'P 1'
#
loop_
_entity.id
_entity.type
_entity.pdbx_description
1 polymer ?
#
loop_
_entity_poly.entity_id
_entity_poly.type
_entity_poly.pdbx_seq_one_letter_code
_entity_poly.pdbx_strand_id
1 'polypeptide(L)'
;MKKSRIRILDIFMAIILVVGIGIFSYPFVEDSLNDFLAQQMIIHYQKQASSKNSEEIKKQQEKMTKKNQQLAEQNVSPGIASFNQAVDAKALKDLPSNAFFMEHMLGVIEIPKINVSLPIFNQTTEIFLQKGTSLLEGSSYPTGGKSTHAVLSG
;
A
#
# COMPACT_ATOMS: atom_id res chain seq x y z
N MET A 1 43.81 39.74 -8.74
CA MET A 1 42.76 38.80 -8.28
C MET A 1 41.50 39.60 -7.96
N LYS A 2 40.44 39.50 -8.77
CA LYS A 2 39.23 40.34 -8.65
C LYS A 2 38.27 39.69 -7.64
N LYS A 3 38.20 40.24 -6.42
CA LYS A 3 37.32 39.76 -5.34
C LYS A 3 35.87 40.06 -5.72
N SER A 4 35.11 39.04 -6.14
CA SER A 4 33.68 39.20 -6.41
C SER A 4 32.97 39.58 -5.11
N ARG A 5 32.37 40.78 -5.07
CA ARG A 5 31.50 41.17 -3.96
C ARG A 5 30.17 40.45 -4.16
N ILE A 6 29.97 39.35 -3.43
CA ILE A 6 28.69 38.63 -3.40
C ILE A 6 27.62 39.62 -2.97
N ARG A 7 26.63 39.87 -3.82
CA ARG A 7 25.51 40.76 -3.49
C ARG A 7 24.46 39.97 -2.72
N ILE A 8 23.70 40.66 -1.88
CA ILE A 8 22.60 40.05 -1.11
C ILE A 8 21.61 39.32 -2.03
N LEU A 9 21.39 39.84 -3.24
CA LEU A 9 20.54 39.22 -4.26
C LEU A 9 21.11 37.87 -4.78
N ASP A 10 22.43 37.75 -4.88
CA ASP A 10 23.08 36.50 -5.31
C ASP A 10 22.91 35.41 -4.23
N ILE A 11 22.94 35.77 -2.94
CA ILE A 11 22.66 34.86 -1.81
C ILE A 11 21.18 34.46 -1.81
N PHE A 12 20.27 35.41 -2.00
CA PHE A 12 18.84 35.14 -2.06
C PHE A 12 18.48 34.19 -3.21
N MET A 13 19.03 34.40 -4.40
CA MET A 13 18.88 33.50 -5.55
C MET A 13 19.45 32.11 -5.25
N ALA A 14 20.60 32.02 -4.58
CA ALA A 14 21.17 30.74 -4.18
C ALA A 14 20.26 29.98 -3.18
N ILE A 15 19.64 30.68 -2.22
CA ILE A 15 18.69 30.05 -1.28
C ILE A 15 17.46 29.52 -2.01
N ILE A 16 16.86 30.31 -2.91
CA ILE A 16 15.70 29.86 -3.71
C ILE A 16 16.07 28.63 -4.55
N LEU A 17 17.25 28.61 -5.15
CA LEU A 17 17.72 27.47 -5.93
C LEU A 17 17.83 26.20 -5.07
N VAL A 18 18.42 26.32 -3.88
CA VAL A 18 18.54 25.19 -2.94
C VAL A 18 17.17 24.69 -2.48
N VAL A 19 16.25 25.60 -2.16
CA VAL A 19 14.87 25.24 -1.78
C VAL A 19 14.15 24.55 -2.94
N GLY A 20 14.30 25.08 -4.16
CA GLY A 20 13.75 24.46 -5.36
C GLY A 20 14.25 23.04 -5.55
N ILE A 21 15.57 22.82 -5.46
CA ILE A 21 16.17 21.47 -5.54
C ILE A 21 15.62 20.56 -4.44
N GLY A 22 15.47 21.07 -3.21
CA GLY A 22 14.88 20.32 -2.10
C GLY A 22 13.46 19.84 -2.38
N ILE A 23 12.61 20.73 -2.90
CA ILE A 23 11.22 20.38 -3.27
C ILE A 23 11.19 19.37 -4.42
N PHE A 24 12.03 19.55 -5.46
CA PHE A 24 12.11 18.60 -6.57
C PHE A 24 12.66 17.23 -6.16
N SER A 25 13.50 17.18 -5.12
CA SER A 25 14.08 15.93 -4.62
C SER A 25 13.14 15.17 -3.68
N TYR A 26 12.14 15.83 -3.10
CA TYR A 26 11.19 15.24 -2.16
C TYR A 26 10.54 13.93 -2.66
N PRO A 27 9.91 13.87 -3.86
CA PRO A 27 9.26 12.63 -4.32
C PRO A 27 10.23 11.45 -4.41
N PHE A 28 11.46 11.67 -4.89
CA PHE A 28 12.46 10.60 -4.99
C PHE A 28 12.87 10.03 -3.63
N VAL A 29 12.99 10.89 -2.61
CA VAL A 29 13.34 10.49 -1.26
C VAL A 29 12.17 9.74 -0.61
N GLU A 30 10.95 10.25 -0.79
CA GLU A 30 9.74 9.61 -0.28
C GLU A 30 9.52 8.23 -0.90
N ASP A 31 9.60 8.11 -2.23
CA ASP A 31 9.47 6.85 -2.95
C ASP A 31 10.50 5.84 -2.45
N SER A 32 11.77 6.23 -2.36
CA SER A 32 12.85 5.34 -1.91
C SER A 32 12.65 4.86 -0.46
N LEU A 33 12.14 5.72 0.42
CA LEU A 33 11.84 5.33 1.81
C LEU A 33 10.62 4.41 1.87
N ASN A 34 9.59 4.68 1.08
CA ASN A 34 8.37 3.88 1.05
C ASN A 34 8.64 2.47 0.53
N ASP A 35 9.43 2.35 -0.55
CA ASP A 35 9.87 1.06 -1.11
C ASP A 35 10.65 0.24 -0.08
N PHE A 36 11.57 0.89 0.64
CA PHE A 36 12.35 0.22 1.68
C PHE A 36 11.48 -0.29 2.83
N LEU A 37 10.49 0.49 3.27
CA LEU A 37 9.54 0.07 4.31
C LEU A 37 8.62 -1.06 3.81
N ALA A 38 8.15 -0.98 2.57
CA ALA A 38 7.33 -2.03 1.95
C ALA A 38 8.08 -3.36 1.87
N GLN A 39 9.35 -3.34 1.44
CA GLN A 39 10.19 -4.53 1.40
C GLN A 39 10.38 -5.17 2.78
N GLN A 40 10.59 -4.37 3.82
CA GLN A 40 10.69 -4.89 5.19
C GLN A 40 9.39 -5.56 5.64
N MET A 41 8.23 -4.96 5.35
CA MET A 41 6.94 -5.55 5.66
C MET A 41 6.75 -6.89 4.92
N ILE A 42 7.10 -6.96 3.64
CA ILE A 42 7.05 -8.18 2.82
C ILE A 42 7.92 -9.29 3.42
N ILE A 43 9.18 -9.00 3.72
CA ILE A 43 10.13 -9.97 4.29
C ILE A 43 9.61 -10.49 5.64
N HIS A 44 9.13 -9.60 6.50
CA HIS A 44 8.60 -9.98 7.80
C HIS A 44 7.30 -10.81 7.68
N TYR A 45 6.40 -10.42 6.77
CA TYR A 45 5.18 -11.17 6.49
C TYR A 45 5.49 -12.57 5.98
N GLN A 46 6.40 -12.70 5.00
CA GLN A 46 6.83 -13.99 4.46
C GLN A 46 7.47 -14.87 5.54
N LYS A 47 8.33 -14.31 6.39
CA LYS A 47 8.93 -15.04 7.51
C LYS A 47 7.86 -15.56 8.47
N GLN A 48 6.91 -14.71 8.87
CA GLN A 48 5.79 -15.13 9.71
C GLN A 48 4.94 -16.21 9.03
N ALA A 49 4.56 -16.02 7.77
CA ALA A 49 3.76 -16.98 7.02
C ALA A 49 4.46 -18.33 6.89
N SER A 50 5.78 -18.34 6.67
CA SER A 50 6.59 -19.57 6.61
C SER A 50 6.70 -20.30 7.95
N SER A 51 6.56 -19.58 9.07
CA SER A 51 6.62 -20.14 10.43
C SER A 51 5.27 -20.65 10.94
N LYS A 52 4.16 -20.30 10.27
CA LYS A 52 2.83 -20.74 10.66
C LYS A 52 2.61 -22.22 10.37
N ASN A 53 1.84 -22.88 11.23
CA ASN A 53 1.44 -24.27 11.00
C ASN A 53 0.54 -24.36 9.75
N SER A 54 0.71 -25.44 8.98
CA SER A 54 -0.09 -25.73 7.77
C SER A 54 -1.59 -25.73 8.07
N GLU A 55 -2.01 -26.20 9.25
CA GLU A 55 -3.41 -26.19 9.68
C GLU A 55 -3.98 -24.77 9.86
N GLU A 56 -3.19 -23.83 10.37
CA GLU A 56 -3.62 -22.45 10.55
C GLU A 56 -3.78 -21.75 9.20
N ILE A 57 -2.84 -21.96 8.28
CA ILE A 57 -2.91 -21.44 6.91
C ILE A 57 -4.16 -21.99 6.22
N LYS A 58 -4.40 -23.30 6.31
CA LYS A 58 -5.59 -23.94 5.73
C LYS A 58 -6.88 -23.37 6.32
N LYS A 59 -6.95 -23.18 7.63
CA LYS A 59 -8.10 -22.58 8.31
C LYS A 59 -8.37 -21.13 7.84
N GLN A 60 -7.31 -20.33 7.66
CA GLN A 60 -7.43 -18.98 7.11
C GLN A 60 -7.93 -19.01 5.66
N GLN A 61 -7.37 -19.90 4.83
CA GLN A 61 -7.78 -20.09 3.44
C GLN A 61 -9.25 -20.51 3.32
N GLU A 62 -9.69 -21.46 4.14
CA GLU A 62 -11.09 -21.91 4.19
C GLU A 62 -12.04 -20.79 4.60
N LYS A 63 -11.64 -19.94 5.55
CA LYS A 63 -12.43 -18.76 5.96
C LYS A 63 -12.61 -17.79 4.80
N MET A 64 -11.55 -17.48 4.06
CA MET A 64 -11.61 -16.60 2.89
C MET A 64 -12.46 -17.21 1.76
N THR A 65 -12.31 -18.52 1.52
CA THR A 65 -13.09 -19.25 0.50
C THR A 65 -14.58 -19.25 0.82
N LYS A 66 -14.97 -19.51 2.08
CA LYS A 66 -16.37 -19.42 2.52
C LYS A 66 -16.92 -18.01 2.36
N LYS A 67 -16.12 -16.98 2.66
CA LYS A 67 -16.53 -15.60 2.47
C LYS A 67 -16.75 -15.27 0.98
N ASN A 68 -15.92 -15.79 0.08
CA ASN A 68 -16.11 -15.63 -1.36
C ASN A 68 -17.41 -16.27 -1.84
N GLN A 69 -17.77 -17.45 -1.33
CA GLN A 69 -19.05 -18.10 -1.65
C GLN A 69 -20.24 -17.22 -1.23
N GLN A 70 -20.19 -16.66 -0.02
CA GLN A 70 -21.23 -15.74 0.47
C GLN A 70 -21.33 -14.47 -0.39
N LEU A 71 -20.20 -13.90 -0.82
CA LEU A 71 -20.19 -12.71 -1.67
C LEU A 71 -20.77 -12.99 -3.06
N ALA A 72 -20.49 -14.18 -3.62
CA ALA A 72 -21.06 -14.62 -4.89
C ALA A 72 -22.60 -14.79 -4.80
N GLU A 73 -23.11 -15.34 -3.69
CA GLU A 73 -24.56 -15.47 -3.45
C GLU A 73 -25.25 -14.11 -3.31
N GLN A 74 -24.60 -13.15 -2.66
CA GLN A 74 -25.15 -11.81 -2.43
C GLN A 74 -25.14 -10.92 -3.68
N ASN A 75 -24.55 -11.36 -4.80
CA ASN A 75 -24.39 -10.58 -6.04
C ASN A 75 -23.82 -9.16 -5.79
N VAL A 76 -22.92 -9.04 -4.82
CA VAL A 76 -22.26 -7.76 -4.51
C VAL A 76 -21.29 -7.46 -5.65
N SER A 77 -21.60 -6.44 -6.45
CA SER A 77 -20.68 -5.93 -7.47
C SER A 77 -19.87 -4.79 -6.86
N PRO A 78 -18.56 -4.97 -6.63
CA PRO A 78 -17.69 -3.87 -6.23
C PRO A 78 -17.61 -2.84 -7.38
N GLY A 79 -17.46 -1.56 -7.04
CA GLY A 79 -17.42 -0.49 -8.04
C GLY A 79 -16.91 0.84 -7.49
N ILE A 80 -16.94 1.88 -8.33
CA ILE A 80 -16.41 3.22 -7.98
C ILE A 80 -17.10 3.82 -6.75
N ALA A 81 -18.40 3.58 -6.58
CA ALA A 81 -19.13 4.09 -5.41
C ALA A 81 -18.63 3.46 -4.11
N SER A 82 -18.40 2.14 -4.08
CA SER A 82 -17.86 1.44 -2.91
C SER A 82 -16.40 1.79 -2.67
N PHE A 83 -15.62 2.01 -3.74
CA PHE A 83 -14.25 2.51 -3.65
C PHE A 83 -14.20 3.90 -2.99
N ASN A 84 -14.93 4.87 -3.53
CA ASN A 84 -14.94 6.24 -2.99
C ASN A 84 -15.43 6.25 -1.54
N GLN A 85 -16.48 5.50 -1.22
CA GLN A 85 -16.97 5.39 0.15
C GLN A 85 -15.93 4.80 1.12
N ALA A 86 -15.15 3.81 0.68
CA ALA A 86 -14.08 3.21 1.48
C ALA A 86 -12.88 4.17 1.63
N VAL A 87 -12.53 4.91 0.58
CA VAL A 87 -11.44 5.91 0.62
C VAL A 87 -11.81 7.09 1.53
N ASP A 88 -13.04 7.59 1.40
CA ASP A 88 -13.58 8.71 2.19
C ASP A 88 -13.96 8.29 3.62
N ALA A 89 -13.87 7.00 3.96
CA ALA A 89 -14.11 6.51 5.29
C ALA A 89 -13.15 7.20 6.27
N LYS A 90 -13.69 7.61 7.42
CA LYS A 90 -13.04 8.49 8.39
C LYS A 90 -11.59 8.07 8.66
N ALA A 91 -10.65 8.95 8.34
CA ALA A 91 -9.23 8.74 8.59
C ALA A 91 -8.99 8.37 10.06
N LEU A 92 -8.04 7.45 10.28
CA LEU A 92 -7.59 7.12 11.64
C LEU A 92 -7.15 8.39 12.34
N LYS A 93 -7.58 8.54 13.60
CA LYS A 93 -7.31 9.74 14.40
C LYS A 93 -5.83 9.87 14.75
N ASP A 94 -5.12 8.73 14.81
CA ASP A 94 -3.71 8.63 15.14
C ASP A 94 -2.93 8.08 13.93
N LEU A 95 -1.65 8.47 13.80
CA LEU A 95 -0.77 7.89 12.78
C LEU A 95 -0.58 6.39 13.06
N PRO A 96 -1.02 5.50 12.15
CA PRO A 96 -0.86 4.07 12.34
C PRO A 96 0.61 3.66 12.34
N SER A 97 0.97 2.72 13.20
CA SER A 97 2.31 2.13 13.25
C SER A 97 2.52 1.11 12.12
N ASN A 98 3.77 0.76 11.82
CA ASN A 98 4.05 -0.31 10.85
C ASN A 98 3.42 -1.65 11.25
N ALA A 99 3.32 -1.94 12.56
CA ALA A 99 2.64 -3.13 13.06
C ALA A 99 1.15 -3.14 12.68
N PHE A 100 0.48 -1.99 12.73
CA PHE A 100 -0.91 -1.86 12.32
C PHE A 100 -1.10 -2.24 10.84
N PHE A 101 -0.23 -1.78 9.95
CA PHE A 101 -0.28 -2.15 8.53
C PHE A 101 -0.06 -3.65 8.32
N MET A 102 0.87 -4.24 9.05
CA MET A 102 1.19 -5.67 8.96
C MET A 102 0.05 -6.58 9.43
N GLU A 103 -0.74 -6.15 10.42
CA GLU A 103 -1.94 -6.88 10.87
C GLU A 103 -3.05 -6.91 9.81
N HIS A 104 -3.11 -5.89 8.96
CA HIS A 104 -4.10 -5.75 7.89
C HIS A 104 -3.63 -6.34 6.55
N MET A 105 -2.42 -6.90 6.51
CA MET A 105 -1.84 -7.47 5.30
C MET A 105 -2.41 -8.87 5.02
N LEU A 106 -3.02 -9.03 3.85
CA LEU A 106 -3.54 -10.29 3.31
C LEU A 106 -2.49 -11.11 2.58
N GLY A 107 -1.50 -10.46 2.00
CA GLY A 107 -0.48 -11.13 1.19
C GLY A 107 0.38 -10.13 0.43
N VAL A 108 1.04 -10.62 -0.62
CA VAL A 108 1.94 -9.85 -1.48
C VAL A 108 1.55 -10.10 -2.92
N ILE A 109 1.45 -9.04 -3.73
CA ILE A 109 1.34 -9.15 -5.18
C ILE A 109 2.71 -8.92 -5.80
N GLU A 110 3.12 -9.81 -6.70
CA GLU A 110 4.35 -9.69 -7.47
C GLU A 110 4.00 -9.60 -8.96
N ILE A 111 4.51 -8.57 -9.63
CA ILE A 111 4.35 -8.36 -11.07
C ILE A 111 5.75 -8.23 -11.70
N PRO A 112 6.39 -9.37 -12.05
CA PRO A 112 7.80 -9.39 -12.45
C PRO A 112 8.11 -8.51 -13.68
N LYS A 113 7.15 -8.43 -14.63
CA LYS A 113 7.33 -7.69 -15.89
C LYS A 113 7.56 -6.18 -15.69
N ILE A 114 7.06 -5.62 -14.59
CA ILE A 114 7.25 -4.21 -14.22
C ILE A 114 8.09 -4.06 -12.94
N ASN A 115 8.67 -5.16 -12.45
CA ASN A 115 9.49 -5.19 -11.23
C ASN A 115 8.78 -4.62 -10.00
N VAL A 116 7.50 -4.97 -9.82
CA VAL A 116 6.68 -4.50 -8.70
C VAL A 116 6.43 -5.63 -7.71
N SER A 117 6.65 -5.37 -6.43
CA SER A 117 6.24 -6.24 -5.32
C SER A 117 5.60 -5.38 -4.23
N LEU A 118 4.30 -5.55 -4.01
CA LEU A 118 3.53 -4.69 -3.10
C LEU A 118 2.75 -5.52 -2.08
N PRO A 119 2.60 -5.03 -0.84
CA PRO A 119 1.68 -5.63 0.11
C PRO A 119 0.24 -5.47 -0.37
N ILE A 120 -0.59 -6.46 -0.06
CA ILE A 120 -2.04 -6.43 -0.26
C ILE A 120 -2.69 -6.24 1.10
N PHE A 121 -3.39 -5.14 1.33
CA PHE A 121 -4.16 -4.87 2.55
C PHE A 121 -5.63 -5.25 2.40
N ASN A 122 -6.31 -5.49 3.53
CA ASN A 122 -7.72 -5.86 3.56
C ASN A 122 -8.71 -4.66 3.55
N GLN A 123 -8.20 -3.43 3.62
CA GLN A 123 -9.01 -2.21 3.68
C GLN A 123 -8.57 -1.23 2.60
N THR A 124 -9.54 -0.59 1.93
CA THR A 124 -9.30 0.37 0.83
C THR A 124 -9.49 1.80 1.32
N THR A 125 -8.80 2.18 2.40
CA THR A 125 -8.76 3.57 2.87
C THR A 125 -7.50 4.27 2.36
N GLU A 126 -7.50 5.60 2.37
CA GLU A 126 -6.38 6.41 1.85
C GLU A 126 -5.02 5.99 2.45
N ILE A 127 -4.97 5.72 3.75
CA ILE A 127 -3.74 5.34 4.45
C ILE A 127 -3.13 4.01 3.97
N PHE A 128 -3.95 3.06 3.51
CA PHE A 128 -3.47 1.78 3.01
C PHE A 128 -3.03 1.90 1.55
N LEU A 129 -3.75 2.69 0.75
CA LEU A 129 -3.40 2.96 -0.64
C LEU A 129 -2.08 3.73 -0.76
N GLN A 130 -1.77 4.61 0.20
CA GLN A 130 -0.45 5.27 0.28
C GLN A 130 0.70 4.28 0.59
N LYS A 131 0.41 3.11 1.15
CA LYS A 131 1.42 2.11 1.56
C LYS A 131 1.54 0.91 0.62
N GLY A 132 0.66 0.78 -0.36
CA GLY A 132 0.68 -0.32 -1.30
C GLY A 132 -0.70 -0.59 -1.88
N THR A 133 -1.01 -1.86 -2.12
CA THR A 133 -2.25 -2.26 -2.77
C THR A 133 -3.26 -2.73 -1.73
N SER A 134 -4.54 -2.50 -1.98
CA SER A 134 -5.65 -2.92 -1.12
C SER A 134 -6.66 -3.76 -1.89
N LEU A 135 -7.31 -4.70 -1.20
CA LEU A 135 -8.45 -5.44 -1.71
C LEU A 135 -9.69 -4.53 -1.73
N LEU A 136 -10.25 -4.32 -2.92
CA LEU A 136 -11.47 -3.54 -3.08
C LEU A 136 -12.61 -4.17 -2.30
N GLU A 137 -13.25 -3.38 -1.43
CA GLU A 137 -14.35 -3.85 -0.60
C GLU A 137 -15.52 -4.34 -1.46
N GLY A 138 -16.07 -5.50 -1.08
CA GLY A 138 -17.11 -6.19 -1.85
C GLY A 138 -16.58 -7.10 -2.97
N SER A 139 -15.29 -7.06 -3.29
CA SER A 139 -14.67 -8.05 -4.20
C SER A 139 -14.29 -9.35 -3.47
N SER A 140 -14.01 -10.41 -4.25
CA SER A 140 -13.56 -11.69 -3.68
C SER A 140 -12.14 -11.58 -3.12
N TYR A 141 -11.84 -12.30 -2.05
CA TYR A 141 -10.45 -12.51 -1.60
C TYR A 141 -9.62 -13.19 -2.70
N PRO A 142 -8.31 -12.87 -2.83
CA PRO A 142 -7.43 -13.38 -3.88
C PRO A 142 -6.97 -14.84 -3.61
N THR A 143 -7.92 -15.72 -3.30
CA THR A 143 -7.70 -17.15 -3.06
C THR A 143 -7.85 -18.01 -4.31
N GLY A 144 -8.34 -17.41 -5.40
CA GLY A 144 -8.81 -18.13 -6.59
C GLY A 144 -10.07 -18.97 -6.32
N GLY A 145 -10.51 -19.70 -7.34
CA GLY A 145 -11.70 -20.54 -7.30
C GLY A 145 -12.69 -20.25 -8.43
N LYS A 146 -13.73 -21.07 -8.54
CA LYS A 146 -14.86 -20.79 -9.46
C LYS A 146 -15.74 -19.70 -8.86
N SER A 147 -16.27 -18.83 -9.70
CA SER A 147 -17.16 -17.74 -9.31
C SER A 147 -16.54 -16.74 -8.32
N THR A 148 -15.22 -16.52 -8.42
CA THR A 148 -14.50 -15.50 -7.63
C THR A 148 -13.89 -14.45 -8.55
N HIS A 149 -14.00 -13.18 -8.18
CA HIS A 149 -13.34 -12.07 -8.86
C HIS A 149 -12.75 -11.11 -7.82
N ALA A 150 -11.43 -11.19 -7.64
CA ALA A 150 -10.69 -10.30 -6.74
C ALA A 150 -10.26 -9.05 -7.50
N VAL A 151 -10.48 -7.88 -6.90
CA VAL A 151 -10.06 -6.61 -7.47
C VAL A 151 -9.11 -5.95 -6.48
N LEU A 152 -7.90 -5.63 -6.94
CA LEU A 152 -6.88 -4.97 -6.16
C LEU A 152 -6.76 -3.53 -6.64
N SER A 153 -6.74 -2.57 -5.71
CA SER A 153 -6.61 -1.14 -5.96
C SER A 153 -5.30 -0.64 -5.39
N GLY A 154 -4.55 0.17 -6.12
CA GLY A 154 -3.27 0.72 -5.72
C GLY A 154 -2.83 1.81 -6.67
#